data_AF-A0A0D2FLG1-F1
#
_entry.id   AF-A0A0D2FLG1-F1
#
_cell.length_a   1.000
_cell.length_b   1.000
_cell.length_c   1.000
_cell.angle_alpha   90.00
_cell.angle_beta   90.00
_cell.angle_gamma   90.00
#
_symmetry.space_group_name_H-M   'P 1'
#
loop_
_entity.id
_entity.type
_entity.pdbx_description
1 polymer ?
#
loop_
_entity_poly.entity_id
_entity_poly.type
_entity_poly.pdbx_seq_one_letter_code
_entity_poly.pdbx_strand_id
1 'polypeptide(L)'
;MKSSLLVLVLLVLAVSIEAAAVPTGTNTLNLNSDQTSQNASAATQQLQLNIDPDIVNPDCGGIYPANLNVKYGPDPFYLSNVCQQVLSFIGGNKGKQNVDIVWTCPGERTNGTGDRDTFVILNTPANNVLNANVATQQIAADMEIHRMSDGFFLSADVLLTAKVDASKGKATFQFIFC
;
A
#
# COMPACT_ATOMS: atom_id res chain seq x y z
N MET A 1 -79.28 -8.94 42.35
CA MET A 1 -78.62 -8.39 41.16
C MET A 1 -77.64 -9.48 40.69
N LYS A 2 -77.94 -10.26 39.64
CA LYS A 2 -77.58 -10.01 38.22
C LYS A 2 -76.06 -9.74 38.10
N SER A 3 -75.24 -10.42 37.30
CA SER A 3 -75.44 -11.32 36.17
C SER A 3 -74.11 -12.04 35.89
N SER A 4 -74.21 -13.20 35.25
CA SER A 4 -73.20 -13.81 34.38
C SER A 4 -72.49 -12.81 33.47
N LEU A 5 -71.20 -13.01 33.19
CA LEU A 5 -70.71 -12.92 31.81
C LEU A 5 -69.48 -13.79 31.57
N LEU A 6 -69.68 -14.73 30.67
CA LEU A 6 -68.74 -15.61 30.02
C LEU A 6 -68.08 -14.82 28.87
N VAL A 7 -66.75 -14.77 28.76
CA VAL A 7 -66.08 -14.47 27.49
C VAL A 7 -64.90 -15.42 27.31
N LEU A 8 -65.18 -16.46 26.54
CA LEU A 8 -64.23 -17.31 25.85
C LEU A 8 -63.77 -16.57 24.59
N VAL A 9 -62.47 -16.32 24.43
CA VAL A 9 -61.87 -16.08 23.10
C VAL A 9 -60.56 -16.85 23.03
N LEU A 10 -60.60 -17.95 22.28
CA LEU A 10 -59.43 -18.63 21.72
C LEU A 10 -58.72 -17.68 20.75
N LEU A 11 -57.40 -17.55 20.85
CA LEU A 11 -56.57 -17.34 19.66
C LEU A 11 -55.32 -18.23 19.74
N VAL A 12 -55.31 -19.19 18.81
CA VAL A 12 -54.23 -20.10 18.50
C VAL A 12 -53.18 -19.34 17.68
N LEU A 13 -51.94 -19.31 18.16
CA LEU A 13 -50.78 -18.95 17.34
C LEU A 13 -49.72 -20.04 17.53
N ALA A 14 -49.85 -21.11 16.74
CA ALA A 14 -48.76 -22.02 16.48
C ALA A 14 -47.72 -21.26 15.62
N VAL A 15 -46.62 -20.86 16.24
CA VAL A 15 -45.47 -20.33 15.50
C VAL A 15 -44.66 -21.54 15.03
N SER A 16 -44.83 -21.89 13.76
CA SER A 16 -43.95 -22.84 13.07
C SER A 16 -42.57 -22.21 12.98
N ILE A 17 -41.62 -22.71 13.79
CA ILE A 17 -40.20 -22.38 13.64
C ILE A 17 -39.69 -23.26 12.50
N GLU A 18 -39.76 -22.76 11.27
CA GLU A 18 -39.01 -23.34 10.16
C GLU A 18 -37.54 -22.97 10.36
N ALA A 19 -36.79 -23.89 10.98
CA ALA A 19 -35.34 -23.83 10.96
C ALA A 19 -34.89 -24.04 9.52
N ALA A 20 -34.66 -22.93 8.80
CA ALA A 20 -33.95 -22.96 7.53
C ALA A 20 -32.55 -23.53 7.80
N ALA A 21 -32.35 -24.79 7.45
CA ALA A 21 -31.05 -25.41 7.41
C ALA A 21 -30.19 -24.62 6.41
N VAL A 22 -29.26 -23.82 6.93
CA VAL A 22 -28.21 -23.21 6.14
C VAL A 22 -27.43 -24.35 5.50
N PRO A 23 -27.31 -24.42 4.15
CA PRO A 23 -26.48 -25.43 3.53
C PRO A 23 -25.03 -25.13 3.91
N THR A 24 -24.47 -25.92 4.82
CA THR A 24 -23.03 -25.98 5.04
C THR A 24 -22.42 -26.64 3.82
N GLY A 25 -22.20 -25.84 2.77
CA GLY A 25 -21.29 -26.20 1.69
C GLY A 25 -19.94 -26.45 2.33
N THR A 26 -19.57 -27.72 2.46
CA THR A 26 -18.23 -28.12 2.84
C THR A 26 -17.30 -27.74 1.70
N ASN A 27 -16.79 -26.50 1.73
CA ASN A 27 -15.58 -26.16 1.03
C ASN A 27 -14.46 -26.96 1.69
N THR A 28 -14.09 -28.08 1.09
CA THR A 28 -12.88 -28.80 1.46
C THR A 28 -11.71 -27.87 1.21
N LEU A 29 -11.24 -27.19 2.26
CA LEU A 29 -9.98 -26.45 2.28
C LEU A 29 -8.88 -27.41 1.89
N ASN A 30 -8.45 -27.34 0.63
CA ASN A 30 -7.32 -28.12 0.15
C ASN A 30 -6.06 -27.38 0.55
N LEU A 31 -5.69 -27.53 1.84
CA LEU A 31 -4.57 -26.83 2.46
C LEU A 31 -3.29 -26.94 1.64
N ASN A 32 -3.04 -28.07 0.96
CA ASN A 32 -1.86 -28.23 0.12
C ASN A 32 -1.92 -27.36 -1.14
N SER A 33 -3.02 -27.40 -1.90
CA SER A 33 -3.14 -26.61 -3.13
C SER A 33 -3.26 -25.11 -2.85
N ASP A 34 -3.92 -24.75 -1.74
CA ASP A 34 -4.00 -23.37 -1.25
C ASP A 34 -2.64 -22.88 -0.76
N GLN A 35 -1.84 -23.72 -0.08
CA GLN A 35 -0.47 -23.38 0.31
C GLN A 35 0.48 -23.26 -0.89
N THR A 36 0.38 -24.09 -1.93
CA THR A 36 1.21 -23.91 -3.14
C THR A 36 0.83 -22.65 -3.90
N SER A 37 -0.46 -22.31 -3.93
CA SER A 37 -0.97 -21.07 -4.55
C SER A 37 -0.58 -19.83 -3.75
N GLN A 38 -0.62 -19.91 -2.41
CA GLN A 38 -0.17 -18.86 -1.50
C GLN A 38 1.35 -18.68 -1.56
N ASN A 39 2.14 -19.76 -1.58
CA ASN A 39 3.60 -19.69 -1.72
C ASN A 39 4.06 -19.21 -3.09
N ALA A 40 3.34 -19.55 -4.17
CA ALA A 40 3.61 -18.99 -5.49
C ALA A 40 3.24 -17.50 -5.58
N SER A 41 2.23 -17.06 -4.81
CA SER A 41 1.85 -15.65 -4.71
C SER A 41 2.78 -14.84 -3.78
N ALA A 42 3.35 -15.47 -2.75
CA ALA A 42 4.27 -14.82 -1.81
C ALA A 42 5.60 -14.39 -2.46
N ALA A 43 6.01 -15.02 -3.56
CA ALA A 43 7.23 -14.66 -4.29
C ALA A 43 7.12 -13.34 -5.10
N THR A 44 5.92 -12.76 -5.23
CA THR A 44 5.66 -11.54 -6.02
C THR A 44 4.90 -10.45 -5.28
N GLN A 45 4.61 -10.63 -3.99
CA GLN A 45 3.76 -9.71 -3.21
C GLN A 45 4.56 -8.59 -2.54
N GLN A 46 5.10 -7.70 -3.36
CA GLN A 46 5.65 -6.43 -2.90
C GLN A 46 4.57 -5.35 -2.97
N LEU A 47 4.45 -4.52 -1.93
CA LEU A 47 3.75 -3.26 -1.96
C LEU A 47 4.34 -2.38 -3.08
N GLN A 48 3.50 -2.02 -4.04
CA GLN A 48 3.83 -1.10 -5.10
C GLN A 48 3.12 0.23 -4.87
N LEU A 49 3.91 1.28 -4.68
CA LEU A 49 3.45 2.66 -4.63
C LEU A 49 3.72 3.35 -5.96
N ASN A 50 2.90 4.33 -6.30
CA ASN A 50 3.06 5.20 -7.44
C ASN A 50 3.22 6.65 -7.01
N ILE A 51 4.18 7.31 -7.62
CA ILE A 51 4.45 8.74 -7.53
C ILE A 51 3.63 9.42 -8.63
N ASP A 52 2.72 10.34 -8.27
CA ASP A 52 1.91 11.08 -9.24
C ASP A 52 1.97 12.60 -8.95
N PRO A 53 2.53 13.44 -9.84
CA PRO A 53 3.07 13.08 -11.15
C PRO A 53 4.41 12.35 -11.05
N ASP A 54 4.77 11.62 -12.11
CA ASP A 54 6.10 11.01 -12.24
C ASP A 54 7.21 12.07 -12.10
N ILE A 55 8.34 11.71 -11.48
CA ILE A 55 9.50 12.60 -11.36
C ILE A 55 10.41 12.40 -12.57
N VAL A 56 10.70 13.47 -13.32
CA VAL A 56 11.54 13.42 -14.53
C VAL A 56 12.83 14.20 -14.28
N ASN A 57 13.97 13.56 -14.50
CA ASN A 57 15.32 14.13 -14.32
C ASN A 57 15.45 14.90 -13.00
N PRO A 58 15.31 14.23 -11.84
CA PRO A 58 15.39 14.91 -10.56
C PRO A 58 16.77 15.55 -10.38
N ASP A 59 16.77 16.79 -9.92
CA ASP A 59 17.94 17.52 -9.48
C ASP A 59 18.33 17.03 -8.09
N CYS A 60 19.63 17.03 -7.80
CA CYS A 60 20.08 16.78 -6.44
C CYS A 60 19.57 17.86 -5.49
N GLY A 61 18.94 17.45 -4.40
CA GLY A 61 18.31 18.33 -3.42
C GLY A 61 16.96 18.88 -3.88
N GLY A 62 16.43 18.39 -5.01
CA GLY A 62 15.13 18.80 -5.54
C GLY A 62 13.98 18.35 -4.65
N ILE A 63 12.92 19.17 -4.61
CA ILE A 63 11.68 18.89 -3.87
C ILE A 63 10.53 18.81 -4.89
N TYR A 64 9.81 17.69 -4.88
CA TYR A 64 8.79 17.37 -5.87
C TYR A 64 7.44 17.08 -5.18
N PRO A 65 6.46 17.99 -5.27
CA PRO A 65 5.11 17.71 -4.78
C PRO A 65 4.49 16.54 -5.54
N ALA A 66 4.04 15.53 -4.82
CA ALA A 66 3.44 14.33 -5.41
C ALA A 66 2.29 13.78 -4.55
N ASN A 67 1.39 13.06 -5.21
CA ASN A 67 0.47 12.14 -4.58
C ASN A 67 1.07 10.73 -4.63
N LEU A 68 1.51 10.25 -3.48
CA LEU A 68 1.97 8.88 -3.32
C LEU A 68 0.75 7.99 -3.06
N ASN A 69 0.47 7.05 -3.97
CA ASN A 69 -0.72 6.18 -3.89
C ASN A 69 -0.40 4.71 -4.10
N VAL A 70 -1.17 3.83 -3.47
CA VAL A 70 -1.01 2.38 -3.62
C VAL A 70 -1.53 1.94 -5.00
N LYS A 71 -0.66 1.32 -5.81
CA LYS A 71 -1.06 0.64 -7.05
C LYS A 71 -1.35 -0.82 -6.82
N TYR A 72 -0.54 -1.46 -6.00
CA TYR A 72 -0.76 -2.84 -5.58
C TYR A 72 -0.40 -2.95 -4.10
N GLY A 73 -1.40 -3.23 -3.28
CA GLY A 73 -1.23 -3.54 -1.86
C GLY A 73 -1.56 -5.00 -1.64
N PRO A 74 -0.58 -5.89 -1.41
CA PRO A 74 -0.85 -7.28 -1.10
C PRO A 74 -1.52 -7.41 0.28
N ASP A 75 -1.86 -8.63 0.68
CA ASP A 75 -2.27 -8.86 2.06
C ASP A 75 -1.09 -8.50 3.00
N PRO A 76 -1.30 -7.65 4.03
CA PRO A 76 -0.25 -7.24 4.95
C PRO A 76 0.55 -8.39 5.57
N PHE A 77 -0.04 -9.59 5.70
CA PHE A 77 0.64 -10.79 6.19
C PHE A 77 1.92 -11.13 5.40
N TYR A 78 1.97 -10.81 4.11
CA TYR A 78 3.12 -11.10 3.24
C TYR A 78 4.15 -9.97 3.18
N LEU A 79 3.86 -8.81 3.78
CA LEU A 79 4.76 -7.67 3.81
C LEU A 79 5.68 -7.74 5.04
N SER A 80 6.89 -7.19 4.89
CA SER A 80 7.74 -6.90 6.05
C SER A 80 7.04 -5.92 7.00
N ASN A 81 7.35 -5.95 8.30
CA ASN A 81 6.77 -5.02 9.27
C ASN A 81 6.94 -3.55 8.87
N VAL A 82 8.06 -3.21 8.23
CA VAL A 82 8.34 -1.85 7.76
C VAL A 82 7.42 -1.51 6.58
N CYS A 83 7.27 -2.40 5.60
CA CYS A 83 6.36 -2.17 4.47
C CYS A 83 4.88 -2.17 4.88
N GLN A 84 4.49 -2.92 5.92
CA GLN A 84 3.17 -2.80 6.53
C GLN A 84 2.96 -1.41 7.15
N GLN A 85 3.96 -0.83 7.78
CA GLN A 85 3.89 0.54 8.31
C GLN A 85 3.82 1.57 7.19
N VAL A 86 4.58 1.40 6.10
CA VAL A 86 4.46 2.24 4.90
C VAL A 86 3.03 2.18 4.37
N LEU A 87 2.48 0.96 4.19
CA LEU A 87 1.11 0.76 3.73
C LEU A 87 0.09 1.44 4.66
N SER A 88 0.26 1.29 5.97
CA SER A 88 -0.61 1.93 6.97
C SER A 88 -0.52 3.46 6.91
N PHE A 89 0.69 4.02 6.76
CA PHE A 89 0.92 5.45 6.64
C PHE A 89 0.21 6.04 5.41
N ILE A 90 0.27 5.36 4.27
CA ILE A 90 -0.41 5.79 3.03
C ILE A 90 -1.95 5.67 3.13
N GLY A 91 -2.47 4.91 4.11
CA GLY A 91 -3.91 4.71 4.33
C GLY A 91 -4.45 3.36 3.84
N GLY A 92 -3.60 2.32 3.76
CA GLY A 92 -3.98 0.96 3.39
C GLY A 92 -3.98 0.70 1.88
N ASN A 93 -4.58 -0.42 1.44
CA ASN A 93 -4.48 -0.93 0.05
C ASN A 93 -5.06 -0.01 -1.05
N LYS A 94 -5.81 1.01 -0.67
CA LYS A 94 -6.32 2.07 -1.56
C LYS A 94 -5.88 3.46 -1.11
N GLY A 95 -4.87 3.49 -0.25
CA GLY A 95 -4.34 4.68 0.37
C GLY A 95 -3.71 5.62 -0.65
N LYS A 96 -3.72 6.90 -0.31
CA LYS A 96 -3.10 7.97 -1.07
C LYS A 96 -2.74 9.10 -0.11
N GLN A 97 -1.56 9.65 -0.28
CA GLN A 97 -1.05 10.73 0.55
C GLN A 97 -0.40 11.79 -0.33
N ASN A 98 -0.76 13.06 -0.12
CA ASN A 98 -0.02 14.16 -0.74
C ASN A 98 1.23 14.42 0.09
N VAL A 99 2.39 14.30 -0.53
CA VAL A 99 3.71 14.44 0.10
C VAL A 99 4.58 15.33 -0.77
N ASP A 100 5.64 15.87 -0.20
CA ASP A 100 6.78 16.32 -1.00
C ASP A 100 7.83 15.23 -1.03
N ILE A 101 8.30 14.88 -2.21
CA ILE A 101 9.41 13.96 -2.38
C ILE A 101 10.70 14.77 -2.46
N VAL A 102 11.56 14.61 -1.46
CA VAL A 102 12.89 15.21 -1.41
C VAL A 102 13.88 14.23 -2.04
N TRP A 103 14.42 14.58 -3.20
CA TRP A 103 15.39 13.75 -3.92
C TRP A 103 16.81 14.13 -3.53
N THR A 104 17.56 13.21 -2.94
CA THR A 104 18.92 13.52 -2.48
C THR A 104 19.97 13.33 -3.57
N CYS A 105 21.15 13.92 -3.36
CA CYS A 105 22.33 13.54 -4.12
C CYS A 105 22.62 12.05 -3.91
N PRO A 106 23.02 11.30 -4.95
CA PRO A 106 23.39 9.90 -4.80
C PRO A 106 24.47 9.68 -3.72
N GLY A 107 24.19 8.82 -2.75
CA GLY A 107 25.06 8.50 -1.61
C GLY A 107 25.09 9.53 -0.50
N GLU A 108 24.31 10.61 -0.62
CA GLU A 108 24.22 11.65 0.40
C GLU A 108 22.88 11.57 1.11
N ARG A 109 22.93 11.43 2.44
CA ARG A 109 21.75 11.63 3.28
C ARG A 109 21.63 13.12 3.57
N THR A 110 20.54 13.73 3.14
CA THR A 110 20.22 15.13 3.47
C THR A 110 19.26 15.19 4.66
N ASN A 111 19.31 16.30 5.40
CA ASN A 111 18.28 16.68 6.38
C ASN A 111 17.22 17.61 5.77
N GLY A 112 17.07 17.58 4.44
CA GLY A 112 16.13 18.42 3.71
C GLY A 112 14.70 18.19 4.17
N THR A 113 13.98 19.27 4.40
CA THR A 113 12.55 19.26 4.71
C THR A 113 11.76 19.55 3.44
N GLY A 114 10.62 18.89 3.27
CA GLY A 114 9.61 19.36 2.31
C GLY A 114 8.93 20.65 2.76
N ASP A 115 8.14 21.26 1.88
CA ASP A 115 7.30 22.43 2.21
C ASP A 115 6.01 22.00 2.95
N ARG A 116 5.60 20.74 2.77
CA ARG A 116 4.44 20.13 3.42
C ARG A 116 4.77 19.56 4.79
N ASP A 117 3.73 19.43 5.62
CA ASP A 117 3.79 18.70 6.90
C ASP A 117 4.30 17.26 6.76
N THR A 118 4.00 16.63 5.62
CA THR A 118 4.39 15.27 5.30
C THR A 118 5.31 15.26 4.08
N PHE A 119 6.50 14.67 4.22
CA PHE A 119 7.47 14.55 3.14
C PHE A 119 8.17 13.19 3.16
N VAL A 120 8.70 12.80 2.01
CA VAL A 120 9.40 11.54 1.79
C VAL A 120 10.78 11.86 1.24
N ILE A 121 11.84 11.42 1.91
CA ILE A 121 13.20 11.51 1.40
C ILE A 121 13.50 10.22 0.63
N LEU A 122 14.00 10.35 -0.60
CA LEU A 122 14.50 9.24 -1.40
C LEU A 122 15.98 9.43 -1.67
N ASN A 123 16.79 8.48 -1.19
CA ASN A 123 18.24 8.48 -1.37
C ASN A 123 18.68 7.23 -2.14
N THR A 124 19.38 7.45 -3.25
CA THR A 124 19.95 6.36 -4.06
C THR A 124 21.45 6.22 -3.78
N PRO A 125 22.02 5.01 -3.75
CA PRO A 125 23.47 4.80 -3.65
C PRO A 125 24.30 5.60 -4.67
N ALA A 126 25.47 6.10 -4.26
CA ALA A 126 26.37 6.91 -5.09
C ALA A 126 26.79 6.25 -6.41
N ASN A 127 26.86 4.92 -6.43
CA ASN A 127 27.33 4.11 -7.54
C ASN A 127 26.20 3.57 -8.42
N ASN A 128 24.96 4.02 -8.24
CA ASN A 128 23.87 3.63 -9.13
C ASN A 128 24.06 4.26 -10.52
N VAL A 129 24.28 3.41 -11.51
CA VAL A 129 24.33 3.81 -12.92
C VAL A 129 23.01 3.43 -13.58
N LEU A 130 22.32 4.44 -14.13
CA LEU A 130 21.15 4.23 -14.96
C LEU A 130 21.58 3.71 -16.33
N ASN A 131 21.13 2.51 -16.68
CA ASN A 131 21.46 1.89 -17.95
C ASN A 131 20.48 2.33 -19.03
N ALA A 132 20.95 3.18 -19.95
CA ALA A 132 20.14 3.71 -21.04
C ALA A 132 19.77 2.67 -22.12
N ASN A 133 20.34 1.47 -22.06
CA ASN A 133 20.03 0.38 -22.99
C ASN A 133 18.87 -0.52 -22.52
N VAL A 134 18.34 -0.29 -21.32
CA VAL A 134 17.13 -0.99 -20.83
C VAL A 134 15.99 0.00 -20.73
N ALA A 135 14.79 -0.44 -21.12
CA ALA A 135 13.60 0.41 -21.06
C ALA A 135 13.26 0.80 -19.62
N THR A 136 13.43 -0.14 -18.69
CA THR A 136 13.13 0.03 -17.27
C THR A 136 14.20 -0.67 -16.42
N GLN A 137 14.61 -0.02 -15.35
CA GLN A 137 15.56 -0.53 -14.36
C GLN A 137 14.99 -0.32 -12.95
N GLN A 138 15.16 -1.31 -12.08
CA GLN A 138 14.97 -1.11 -10.64
C GLN A 138 16.30 -0.75 -10.01
N ILE A 139 16.32 0.27 -9.17
CA ILE A 139 17.49 0.69 -8.39
C ILE A 139 17.15 0.65 -6.91
N ALA A 140 18.10 0.25 -6.07
CA ALA A 140 17.94 0.34 -4.63
C ALA A 140 17.89 1.80 -4.18
N ALA A 141 17.12 2.09 -3.14
CA ALA A 141 17.08 3.37 -2.47
C ALA A 141 16.71 3.20 -0.99
N ASP A 142 17.17 4.15 -0.17
CA ASP A 142 16.65 4.36 1.18
C ASP A 142 15.48 5.34 1.08
N MET A 143 14.34 4.96 1.67
CA MET A 143 13.18 5.83 1.82
C MET A 143 13.02 6.22 3.28
N GLU A 144 12.84 7.52 3.53
CA GLU A 144 12.43 8.02 4.84
C GLU A 144 11.10 8.77 4.71
N ILE A 145 10.18 8.50 5.61
CA ILE A 145 8.88 9.17 5.68
C ILE A 145 8.84 9.98 6.96
N HIS A 146 8.53 11.26 6.81
CA HIS A 146 8.44 12.22 7.90
C HIS A 146 7.07 12.87 7.91
N ARG A 147 6.49 13.03 9.10
CA ARG A 147 5.32 13.89 9.32
C ARG A 147 5.54 14.74 10.56
N MET A 148 5.61 16.05 10.35
CA MET A 148 6.05 16.99 11.39
C MET A 148 5.00 17.18 12.48
N SER A 149 3.71 17.13 12.14
CA SER A 149 2.60 17.37 13.07
C SER A 149 2.59 16.46 14.29
N ASP A 150 3.07 15.22 14.18
CA ASP A 150 3.14 14.25 15.29
C ASP A 150 4.53 13.64 15.49
N GLY A 151 5.55 14.12 14.77
CA GLY A 151 6.92 13.61 14.85
C GLY A 151 7.07 12.18 14.33
N PHE A 152 6.13 11.70 13.50
CA PHE A 152 6.23 10.37 12.90
C PHE A 152 7.44 10.29 11.96
N PHE A 153 8.20 9.21 12.14
CA PHE A 153 9.36 8.87 11.33
C PHE A 153 9.36 7.37 11.01
N LEU A 154 9.62 7.03 9.76
CA LEU A 154 9.80 5.66 9.29
C LEU A 154 10.92 5.61 8.25
N SER A 155 11.76 4.59 8.30
CA SER A 155 12.78 4.32 7.29
C SER A 155 12.59 2.92 6.70
N ALA A 156 12.77 2.80 5.38
CA ALA A 156 12.58 1.57 4.63
C ALA A 156 13.57 1.46 3.46
N ASP A 157 14.14 0.27 3.28
CA ASP A 157 14.85 -0.06 2.04
C ASP A 157 13.81 -0.36 0.95
N VAL A 158 13.93 0.31 -0.20
CA VAL A 158 12.98 0.19 -1.31
C VAL A 158 13.68 0.02 -2.65
N LEU A 159 12.92 -0.40 -3.66
CA LEU A 159 13.35 -0.36 -5.05
C LEU A 159 12.58 0.73 -5.80
N LEU A 160 13.31 1.62 -6.47
CA LEU A 160 12.75 2.62 -7.36
C LEU A 160 12.79 2.13 -8.80
N THR A 161 11.68 2.27 -9.51
CA THR A 161 11.67 2.05 -10.95
C THR A 161 12.10 3.32 -11.68
N ALA A 162 13.21 3.23 -12.39
CA ALA A 162 13.69 4.22 -13.34
C ALA A 162 13.39 3.75 -14.78
N LYS A 163 12.70 4.59 -15.55
CA LYS A 163 12.52 4.43 -16.99
C LYS A 163 13.49 5.37 -17.70
N VAL A 164 14.38 4.82 -18.52
CA VAL A 164 15.39 5.61 -19.23
C VAL A 164 15.04 5.72 -20.71
N ASP A 165 14.94 6.95 -21.21
CA ASP A 165 14.85 7.27 -22.64
C ASP A 165 16.17 7.92 -23.06
N ALA A 166 17.10 7.08 -23.52
CA ALA A 166 18.43 7.49 -23.98
C ALA A 166 18.36 8.56 -25.08
N SER A 167 17.39 8.42 -26.00
CA SER A 167 17.26 9.30 -27.16
C SER A 167 16.88 10.73 -26.77
N LYS A 168 16.24 10.89 -25.59
CA LYS A 168 15.83 12.20 -25.07
C LYS A 168 16.66 12.65 -23.86
N GLY A 169 17.63 11.85 -23.40
CA GLY A 169 18.36 12.11 -22.16
C GLY A 169 17.43 12.24 -20.96
N LYS A 170 16.40 11.38 -20.87
CA LYS A 170 15.38 11.44 -19.81
C LYS A 170 15.40 10.18 -18.95
N ALA A 171 15.38 10.37 -17.64
CA ALA A 171 15.08 9.36 -16.64
C ALA A 171 13.77 9.76 -15.93
N THR A 172 12.84 8.81 -15.83
CA THR A 172 11.54 9.01 -15.18
C THR A 172 11.37 8.01 -14.05
N PHE A 173 10.99 8.49 -12.87
CA PHE A 173 10.77 7.69 -11.67
C PHE A 173 9.29 7.71 -11.32
N GLN A 174 8.69 6.52 -11.25
CA GLN A 174 7.24 6.37 -11.13
C GLN A 174 6.83 5.44 -9.99
N PHE A 175 7.53 4.33 -9.79
CA PHE A 175 7.12 3.32 -8.82
C PHE A 175 8.16 3.11 -7.73
N ILE A 176 7.67 2.91 -6.52
CA ILE A 176 8.44 2.49 -5.34
C ILE A 176 7.93 1.11 -4.94
N PHE A 177 8.84 0.15 -4.76
CA PHE A 177 8.52 -1.18 -4.27
C PHE A 177 9.11 -1.38 -2.88
N CYS A 178 8.26 -1.86 -1.99
CA CYS A 178 8.56 -2.33 -0.65
C CYS A 178 7.97 -3.75 -0.57
#